data_AF-A0A2E0HAU1-F1
#
_entry.id   AF-A0A2E0HAU1-F1
#
_cell.length_a   1.000
_cell.length_b   1.000
_cell.length_c   1.000
_cell.angle_alpha   90.00
_cell.angle_beta   90.00
_cell.angle_gamma   90.00
#
_symmetry.space_group_name_H-M   'P 1'
#
loop_
_entity.id
_entity.type
_entity.pdbx_description
1 polymer ?
#
loop_
_entity_poly.entity_id
_entity_poly.type
_entity_poly.pdbx_seq_one_letter_code
_entity_poly.pdbx_strand_id
1 'polypeptide(L)'
;MPCGGGMVFRKVEVPAESPLADYGVTLGRDGDDWGYIEYSRPAHIAGSFSNADKSSRYYLIAKYETTELQYQAVHAPECGKAGMKGLMPQVSISWYDAVAFANGYNLWLREHHLQQIPWEDGNYGFVRLPTETEWEFAARGGLGVTQSQFRDNTFPVPEGLNQYAWYAGSASANGKLNLVGRLQPNPLGLHDMLGNVDEMMLEPFRLNKLDRMHGQYGGFVVRGGNYLTPASELRTSLRQENNFYQDKQEYTAKTVGFRLVLVAPSLTSRERVLAIEKDWKSLGKSKPAQGADPMKELEAVQAGVTDLALKKKLQKLEAELRANTQTRDEQMNRAIRSNLRLGAFLCTKLQDDGKYVDLMSGLYDRHCGSAPAGDERCLKRRESLTNSENLLEFTLQYYADTVVDTGLNYGKGAIEKQVPVADKELGARGVSNLKSFLKVHWQNLEQYMDNGRVSRQQWLESCKVI
;
A
#
# COMPACT_ATOMS: atom_id res chain seq x y z
N MET A 1 -18.70 18.44 -12.94
CA MET A 1 -17.85 19.63 -13.17
C MET A 1 -18.69 20.69 -13.86
N PRO A 2 -18.26 21.97 -13.89
CA PRO A 2 -18.95 22.96 -14.71
C PRO A 2 -19.07 22.48 -16.16
N CYS A 3 -19.97 23.08 -16.93
CA CYS A 3 -20.16 22.77 -18.36
C CYS A 3 -20.60 21.32 -18.65
N GLY A 4 -21.19 20.62 -17.67
CA GLY A 4 -21.60 19.21 -17.83
C GLY A 4 -20.43 18.22 -17.90
N GLY A 5 -19.20 18.65 -17.62
CA GLY A 5 -18.02 17.79 -17.58
C GLY A 5 -17.97 16.88 -16.35
N GLY A 6 -17.05 15.92 -16.37
CA GLY A 6 -16.83 15.00 -15.26
C GLY A 6 -15.35 14.72 -15.03
N MET A 7 -15.01 14.42 -13.78
CA MET A 7 -13.72 13.87 -13.39
C MET A 7 -13.98 12.57 -12.63
N VAL A 8 -13.26 11.51 -12.99
CA VAL A 8 -13.40 10.19 -12.38
C VAL A 8 -12.22 10.00 -11.43
N PHE A 9 -12.49 9.55 -10.22
CA PHE A 9 -11.47 9.19 -9.25
C PHE A 9 -11.46 7.69 -8.99
N ARG A 10 -10.27 7.14 -8.73
CA ARG A 10 -10.09 5.77 -8.23
C ARG A 10 -9.77 5.81 -6.76
N LYS A 11 -10.33 4.83 -6.05
CA LYS A 11 -10.07 4.60 -4.63
C LYS A 11 -8.71 3.94 -4.46
N VAL A 12 -7.85 4.56 -3.66
CA VAL A 12 -6.59 3.96 -3.23
C VAL A 12 -6.74 3.61 -1.75
N GLU A 13 -6.90 2.31 -1.48
CA GLU A 13 -7.07 1.81 -0.12
C GLU A 13 -5.73 1.63 0.58
N VAL A 14 -5.71 1.97 1.86
CA VAL A 14 -4.56 1.88 2.76
C VAL A 14 -5.04 1.24 4.06
N PRO A 15 -4.41 0.15 4.55
CA PRO A 15 -4.81 -0.45 5.81
C PRO A 15 -4.54 0.51 6.96
N ALA A 16 -5.49 0.63 7.88
CA ALA A 16 -5.37 1.49 9.04
C ALA A 16 -6.33 1.00 10.12
N GLU A 17 -5.80 0.82 11.33
CA GLU A 17 -6.54 0.33 12.50
C GLU A 17 -7.01 1.46 13.42
N SER A 18 -6.46 2.66 13.25
CA SER A 18 -6.74 3.83 14.09
C SER A 18 -6.50 5.15 13.33
N PRO A 19 -6.94 6.30 13.87
CA PRO A 19 -6.70 7.59 13.24
C PRO A 19 -5.23 7.98 12.98
N LEU A 20 -4.30 7.55 13.85
CA LEU A 20 -2.85 7.75 13.66
C LEU A 20 -2.15 6.56 12.99
N ALA A 21 -2.85 5.47 12.71
CA ALA A 21 -2.26 4.35 11.99
C ALA A 21 -1.94 4.74 10.54
N ASP A 22 -0.76 4.33 10.09
CA ASP A 22 -0.31 4.45 8.71
C ASP A 22 0.23 3.09 8.21
N TYR A 23 0.52 3.04 6.91
CA TYR A 23 1.09 1.88 6.25
C TYR A 23 2.50 2.19 5.79
N GLY A 24 3.47 1.49 6.39
CA GLY A 24 4.87 1.58 6.00
C GLY A 24 5.14 0.96 4.62
N VAL A 25 5.80 1.72 3.76
CA VAL A 25 6.21 1.32 2.40
C VAL A 25 7.66 1.72 2.16
N THR A 26 8.28 1.12 1.15
CA THR A 26 9.59 1.58 0.66
C THR A 26 9.43 2.16 -0.73
N LEU A 27 9.72 3.45 -0.86
CA LEU A 27 9.64 4.20 -2.12
C LEU A 27 11.04 4.44 -2.68
N GLY A 28 11.12 4.86 -3.94
CA GLY A 28 12.38 4.97 -4.66
C GLY A 28 12.85 3.63 -5.23
N ARG A 29 14.14 3.54 -5.55
CA ARG A 29 14.78 2.33 -6.07
C ARG A 29 16.19 2.18 -5.50
N ASP A 30 16.67 0.94 -5.47
CA ASP A 30 18.07 0.67 -5.16
C ASP A 30 18.89 0.85 -6.45
N GLY A 31 20.01 1.56 -6.37
CA GLY A 31 20.90 1.82 -7.49
C GLY A 31 21.85 2.97 -7.20
N ASP A 32 23.04 2.91 -7.81
CA ASP A 32 24.08 3.92 -7.60
C ASP A 32 23.79 5.21 -8.39
N ASP A 33 23.12 5.09 -9.54
CA ASP A 33 22.74 6.22 -10.39
C ASP A 33 21.58 7.01 -9.76
N TRP A 34 21.84 8.29 -9.49
CA TRP A 34 20.85 9.25 -8.94
C TRP A 34 20.34 8.92 -7.53
N GLY A 35 21.14 8.22 -6.72
CA GLY A 35 20.74 7.88 -5.35
C GLY A 35 20.33 9.10 -4.50
N TYR A 36 20.99 10.24 -4.70
CA TYR A 36 20.62 11.51 -4.04
C TYR A 36 19.26 12.09 -4.46
N ILE A 37 18.59 11.51 -5.48
CA ILE A 37 17.23 11.89 -5.92
C ILE A 37 16.23 10.79 -5.58
N GLU A 38 16.55 9.54 -5.93
CA GLU A 38 15.61 8.42 -6.03
C GLU A 38 15.95 7.19 -5.19
N TYR A 39 17.04 7.22 -4.43
CA TYR A 39 17.40 6.11 -3.56
C TYR A 39 16.22 5.66 -2.68
N SER A 40 16.17 4.35 -2.51
CA SER A 40 15.21 3.64 -1.68
C SER A 40 15.14 4.23 -0.27
N ARG A 41 13.94 4.59 0.16
CA ARG A 41 13.70 5.17 1.49
C ARG A 41 12.41 4.63 2.12
N PRO A 42 12.38 4.43 3.44
CA PRO A 42 11.13 4.20 4.16
C PRO A 42 10.22 5.42 4.02
N ALA A 43 8.93 5.15 3.80
CA ALA A 43 7.86 6.15 3.80
C ALA A 43 6.60 5.56 4.44
N HIS A 44 5.66 6.43 4.76
CA HIS A 44 4.40 6.04 5.40
C HIS A 44 3.25 6.71 4.66
N ILE A 45 2.18 5.94 4.42
CA ILE A 45 0.99 6.44 3.75
C ILE A 45 -0.25 6.15 4.60
N ALA A 46 -1.21 7.07 4.60
CA ALA A 46 -2.51 6.89 5.22
C ALA A 46 -3.60 7.45 4.29
N GLY A 47 -4.76 6.78 4.27
CA GLY A 47 -5.94 7.34 3.63
C GLY A 47 -6.61 8.40 4.52
N SER A 48 -7.33 9.34 3.92
CA SER A 48 -8.02 10.39 4.66
C SER A 48 -9.44 10.00 5.07
N PHE A 49 -10.15 9.23 4.24
CA PHE A 49 -11.52 8.78 4.49
C PHE A 49 -11.54 7.38 5.10
N SER A 50 -12.45 7.12 6.03
CA SER A 50 -12.64 5.79 6.61
C SER A 50 -13.54 4.93 5.73
N ASN A 51 -13.19 3.65 5.59
CA ASN A 51 -14.15 2.66 5.08
C ASN A 51 -15.24 2.37 6.13
N ALA A 52 -16.40 1.88 5.68
CA ALA A 52 -17.55 1.63 6.55
C ALA A 52 -17.24 0.65 7.70
N ASP A 53 -16.35 -0.32 7.43
CA ASP A 53 -15.87 -1.31 8.39
C ASP A 53 -14.76 -0.79 9.34
N LYS A 54 -14.28 0.45 9.11
CA LYS A 54 -13.19 1.13 9.82
C LYS A 54 -11.87 0.37 9.90
N SER A 55 -11.68 -0.70 9.13
CA SER A 55 -10.43 -1.49 9.14
C SER A 55 -9.44 -1.05 8.05
N SER A 56 -9.75 0.03 7.34
CA SER A 56 -8.85 0.68 6.38
C SER A 56 -9.34 2.10 6.11
N ARG A 57 -8.45 2.90 5.55
CA ARG A 57 -8.76 4.23 5.05
C ARG A 57 -8.44 4.31 3.58
N TYR A 58 -8.92 5.35 2.90
CA TYR A 58 -8.62 5.57 1.51
C TYR A 58 -8.49 7.05 1.19
N TYR A 59 -7.81 7.33 0.10
CA TYR A 59 -7.95 8.60 -0.62
C TYR A 59 -8.39 8.30 -2.05
N LEU A 60 -8.80 9.33 -2.76
CA LEU A 60 -9.25 9.24 -4.13
C LEU A 60 -8.23 9.94 -5.02
N ILE A 61 -7.80 9.33 -6.12
CA ILE A 61 -6.89 9.94 -7.09
C ILE A 61 -7.53 9.95 -8.47
N ALA A 62 -7.39 11.05 -9.21
CA ALA A 62 -7.97 11.21 -10.53
C ALA A 62 -7.45 10.10 -11.46
N LYS A 63 -8.39 9.49 -12.19
CA LYS A 63 -8.14 8.36 -13.07
C LYS A 63 -7.17 8.69 -14.21
N TYR A 64 -7.18 9.95 -14.63
CA TYR A 64 -6.41 10.50 -15.74
C TYR A 64 -5.73 11.81 -15.29
N GLU A 65 -4.76 12.26 -16.08
CA GLU A 65 -4.30 13.65 -16.07
C GLU A 65 -5.48 14.61 -16.34
N THR A 66 -5.43 15.82 -15.78
CA THR A 66 -6.47 16.82 -15.99
C THR A 66 -6.45 17.28 -17.44
N THR A 67 -7.59 17.26 -18.13
CA THR A 67 -7.65 17.60 -19.56
C THR A 67 -7.84 19.10 -19.83
N GLU A 68 -7.56 19.55 -21.05
CA GLU A 68 -7.80 20.93 -21.50
C GLU A 68 -9.27 21.37 -21.25
N LEU A 69 -10.26 20.52 -21.57
CA LEU A 69 -11.67 20.84 -21.31
C LEU A 69 -12.02 20.90 -19.83
N GLN A 70 -11.41 20.04 -19.00
CA GLN A 70 -11.62 20.09 -17.56
C GLN A 70 -11.03 21.39 -16.98
N TYR A 71 -9.84 21.78 -17.42
CA TYR A 71 -9.19 23.02 -17.03
C TYR A 71 -10.03 24.25 -17.42
N GLN A 72 -10.44 24.33 -18.68
CA GLN A 72 -11.30 25.40 -19.19
C GLN A 72 -12.64 25.48 -18.44
N ALA A 73 -13.27 24.34 -18.12
CA ALA A 73 -14.55 24.35 -17.42
C ALA A 73 -14.49 25.06 -16.06
N VAL A 74 -13.34 25.06 -15.37
CA VAL A 74 -13.19 25.72 -14.07
C VAL A 74 -12.66 27.15 -14.18
N HIS A 75 -11.86 27.46 -15.20
CA HIS A 75 -11.14 28.74 -15.32
C HIS A 75 -11.75 29.72 -16.32
N ALA A 76 -12.46 29.24 -17.34
CA ALA A 76 -12.99 30.09 -18.41
C ALA A 76 -14.42 30.57 -18.08
N PRO A 77 -14.77 31.81 -18.47
CA PRO A 77 -16.14 32.32 -18.32
C PRO A 77 -17.13 31.58 -19.22
N GLU A 78 -16.65 31.00 -20.33
CA GLU A 78 -17.44 30.26 -21.30
C GLU A 78 -16.96 28.81 -21.40
N CYS A 79 -17.91 27.90 -21.59
CA CYS A 79 -17.63 26.49 -21.77
C CYS A 79 -16.92 26.22 -23.10
N GLY A 80 -15.81 25.47 -23.04
CA GLY A 80 -15.13 24.98 -24.23
C GLY A 80 -16.00 24.05 -25.08
N LYS A 81 -15.76 24.02 -26.39
CA LYS A 81 -16.48 23.11 -27.30
C LYS A 81 -16.04 21.67 -27.06
N ALA A 82 -17.00 20.79 -26.81
CA ALA A 82 -16.76 19.35 -26.69
C ALA A 82 -16.10 18.81 -27.97
N GLY A 83 -15.03 18.03 -27.81
CA GLY A 83 -14.30 17.45 -28.93
C GLY A 83 -13.04 16.73 -28.46
N MET A 84 -12.49 15.89 -29.34
CA MET A 84 -11.34 15.04 -29.03
C MET A 84 -10.11 15.83 -28.58
N LYS A 85 -9.86 17.01 -29.17
CA LYS A 85 -8.75 17.89 -28.76
C LYS A 85 -8.83 18.28 -27.28
N GLY A 86 -10.03 18.46 -26.76
CA GLY A 86 -10.26 18.81 -25.36
C GLY A 86 -9.95 17.70 -24.35
N LEU A 87 -9.64 16.49 -24.83
CA LEU A 87 -9.20 15.34 -24.03
C LEU A 87 -7.67 15.22 -23.97
N MET A 88 -6.93 16.17 -24.57
CA MET A 88 -5.49 16.31 -24.34
C MET A 88 -5.25 16.72 -22.89
N PRO A 89 -4.18 16.27 -22.23
CA PRO A 89 -3.83 16.74 -20.90
C PRO A 89 -3.50 18.23 -20.94
N GLN A 90 -3.91 18.96 -19.91
CA GLN A 90 -3.58 20.37 -19.74
C GLN A 90 -2.10 20.51 -19.40
N VAL A 91 -1.37 21.22 -20.25
CA VAL A 91 0.06 21.53 -20.09
C VAL A 91 0.32 23.02 -20.25
N SER A 92 1.58 23.45 -20.18
CA SER A 92 1.97 24.87 -20.34
C SER A 92 1.29 25.80 -19.34
N ILE A 93 1.07 25.31 -18.13
CA ILE A 93 0.59 26.07 -16.98
C ILE A 93 1.65 26.02 -15.87
N SER A 94 1.57 26.94 -14.91
CA SER A 94 2.46 26.91 -13.76
C SER A 94 1.96 25.98 -12.65
N TRP A 95 2.81 25.75 -11.65
CA TRP A 95 2.38 25.08 -10.43
C TRP A 95 1.26 25.86 -9.72
N TYR A 96 1.34 27.20 -9.73
CA TYR A 96 0.33 28.06 -9.11
C TYR A 96 -1.01 27.95 -9.83
N ASP A 97 -1.01 27.87 -11.17
CA ASP A 97 -2.22 27.62 -11.97
C ASP A 97 -2.87 26.29 -11.63
N ALA A 98 -2.10 25.21 -11.44
CA ALA A 98 -2.63 23.90 -11.09
C ALA A 98 -3.27 23.91 -9.68
N VAL A 99 -2.67 24.64 -8.73
CA VAL A 99 -3.24 24.85 -7.39
C VAL A 99 -4.47 25.75 -7.44
N ALA A 100 -4.46 26.80 -8.26
CA ALA A 100 -5.61 27.67 -8.49
C ALA A 100 -6.79 26.89 -9.11
N PHE A 101 -6.51 25.96 -10.03
CA PHE A 101 -7.48 25.00 -10.55
C PHE A 101 -8.10 24.14 -9.46
N ALA A 102 -7.29 23.54 -8.58
CA ALA A 102 -7.81 22.76 -7.46
C ALA A 102 -8.71 23.62 -6.55
N ASN A 103 -8.32 24.87 -6.25
CA ASN A 103 -9.13 25.78 -5.45
C ASN A 103 -10.46 26.13 -6.15
N GLY A 104 -10.43 26.55 -7.41
CA GLY A 104 -11.63 26.87 -8.17
C GLY A 104 -12.60 25.69 -8.26
N TYR A 105 -12.07 24.48 -8.45
CA TYR A 105 -12.91 23.29 -8.50
C TYR A 105 -13.52 22.96 -7.13
N ASN A 106 -12.77 23.12 -6.04
CA ASN A 106 -13.31 22.98 -4.68
C ASN A 106 -14.46 23.94 -4.39
N LEU A 107 -14.31 25.23 -4.76
CA LEU A 107 -15.36 26.23 -4.57
C LEU A 107 -16.61 25.88 -5.35
N TRP A 108 -16.45 25.52 -6.63
CA TRP A 108 -17.57 25.10 -7.47
C TRP A 108 -18.28 23.85 -6.94
N LEU A 109 -17.53 22.84 -6.49
CA LEU A 109 -18.12 21.64 -5.89
C LEU A 109 -18.94 21.99 -4.65
N ARG A 110 -18.50 22.94 -3.82
CA ARG A 110 -19.22 23.37 -2.62
C ARG A 110 -20.47 24.17 -2.94
N GLU A 111 -20.47 24.93 -4.02
CA GLU A 111 -21.64 25.70 -4.47
C GLU A 111 -22.69 24.80 -5.13
N HIS A 112 -22.29 23.84 -5.96
CA HIS A 112 -23.22 23.09 -6.83
C HIS A 112 -23.42 21.62 -6.46
N HIS A 113 -22.46 21.00 -5.76
CA HIS A 113 -22.43 19.55 -5.53
C HIS A 113 -21.96 19.17 -4.12
N LEU A 114 -22.22 20.01 -3.11
CA LEU A 114 -21.72 19.84 -1.76
C LEU A 114 -21.95 18.42 -1.21
N GLN A 115 -23.16 17.88 -1.42
CA GLN A 115 -23.57 16.55 -0.96
C GLN A 115 -22.91 15.37 -1.69
N GLN A 116 -22.26 15.63 -2.84
CA GLN A 116 -21.53 14.61 -3.60
C GLN A 116 -20.05 14.54 -3.18
N ILE A 117 -19.57 15.52 -2.40
CA ILE A 117 -18.20 15.51 -1.88
C ILE A 117 -18.16 14.47 -0.73
N PRO A 118 -17.27 13.45 -0.81
CA PRO A 118 -17.03 12.54 0.30
C PRO A 118 -16.63 13.33 1.56
N TRP A 119 -17.05 12.86 2.73
CA TRP A 119 -16.83 13.55 3.99
C TRP A 119 -16.31 12.60 5.07
N GLU A 120 -15.67 13.16 6.08
CA GLU A 120 -15.17 12.46 7.25
C GLU A 120 -15.52 13.27 8.51
N ASP A 121 -16.18 12.64 9.48
CA ASP A 121 -16.62 13.24 10.76
C ASP A 121 -17.22 14.66 10.64
N GLY A 122 -18.17 14.85 9.72
CA GLY A 122 -18.87 16.10 9.46
C GLY A 122 -18.16 17.09 8.52
N ASN A 123 -16.98 16.73 8.00
CA ASN A 123 -16.18 17.63 7.16
C ASN A 123 -16.10 17.11 5.73
N TYR A 124 -16.60 17.92 4.79
CA TYR A 124 -16.43 17.65 3.36
C TYR A 124 -14.96 17.67 2.98
N GLY A 125 -14.57 16.70 2.15
CA GLY A 125 -13.24 16.64 1.55
C GLY A 125 -12.94 17.80 0.60
N PHE A 126 -11.75 17.76 0.03
CA PHE A 126 -11.26 18.74 -0.92
C PHE A 126 -10.25 18.12 -1.88
N VAL A 127 -10.19 18.66 -3.10
CA VAL A 127 -9.18 18.30 -4.09
C VAL A 127 -7.89 19.09 -3.92
N ARG A 128 -6.75 18.47 -4.22
CA ARG A 128 -5.42 19.11 -4.29
C ARG A 128 -4.50 18.31 -5.20
N LEU A 129 -3.30 18.83 -5.49
CA LEU A 129 -2.24 18.02 -6.08
C LEU A 129 -1.87 16.85 -5.15
N PRO A 130 -1.43 15.70 -5.69
CA PRO A 130 -0.94 14.58 -4.89
C PRO A 130 0.37 14.94 -4.18
N THR A 131 0.62 14.33 -3.02
CA THR A 131 2.00 14.25 -2.48
C THR A 131 2.81 13.24 -3.28
N GLU A 132 4.13 13.28 -3.17
CA GLU A 132 5.00 12.29 -3.81
C GLU A 132 4.68 10.86 -3.33
N THR A 133 4.41 10.71 -2.03
CA THR A 133 4.09 9.42 -1.42
C THR A 133 2.76 8.87 -1.93
N GLU A 134 1.72 9.71 -2.02
CA GLU A 134 0.43 9.32 -2.60
C GLU A 134 0.60 8.91 -4.06
N TRP A 135 1.27 9.75 -4.84
CA TRP A 135 1.46 9.49 -6.26
C TRP A 135 2.22 8.19 -6.52
N GLU A 136 3.37 7.99 -5.86
CA GLU A 136 4.21 6.82 -6.13
C GLU A 136 3.58 5.53 -5.64
N PHE A 137 2.89 5.55 -4.48
CA PHE A 137 2.14 4.40 -4.00
C PHE A 137 1.04 4.00 -5.00
N ALA A 138 0.29 5.00 -5.50
CA ALA A 138 -0.75 4.77 -6.51
C ALA A 138 -0.15 4.30 -7.85
N ALA A 139 0.94 4.91 -8.31
CA ALA A 139 1.62 4.59 -9.56
C ALA A 139 2.11 3.14 -9.60
N ARG A 140 2.70 2.67 -8.50
CA ARG A 140 3.19 1.29 -8.31
C ARG A 140 2.08 0.23 -8.22
N GLY A 141 0.82 0.64 -8.08
CA GLY A 141 -0.32 -0.26 -7.96
C GLY A 141 -0.84 -0.47 -6.53
N GLY A 142 -0.28 0.23 -5.53
CA GLY A 142 -0.73 0.19 -4.14
C GLY A 142 -0.83 -1.22 -3.56
N LEU A 143 -1.94 -1.52 -2.89
CA LEU A 143 -2.21 -2.88 -2.37
C LEU A 143 -2.61 -3.89 -3.47
N GLY A 144 -2.83 -3.42 -4.71
CA GLY A 144 -3.20 -4.26 -5.86
C GLY A 144 -2.04 -5.12 -6.38
N VAL A 145 -0.83 -4.96 -5.85
CA VAL A 145 0.37 -5.67 -6.25
C VAL A 145 1.04 -6.39 -5.08
N THR A 146 1.84 -7.41 -5.39
CA THR A 146 2.71 -8.06 -4.42
C THR A 146 3.86 -7.13 -3.99
N GLN A 147 4.52 -7.44 -2.87
CA GLN A 147 5.65 -6.63 -2.40
C GLN A 147 6.84 -6.65 -3.38
N SER A 148 7.06 -7.77 -4.09
CA SER A 148 8.10 -7.84 -5.13
C SER A 148 7.77 -6.92 -6.29
N GLN A 149 6.55 -7.02 -6.84
CA GLN A 149 6.08 -6.14 -7.91
C GLN A 149 6.10 -4.66 -7.51
N PHE A 150 5.74 -4.34 -6.26
CA PHE A 150 5.80 -2.97 -5.77
C PHE A 150 7.23 -2.40 -5.78
N ARG A 151 8.25 -3.25 -5.65
CA ARG A 151 9.68 -2.88 -5.65
C ARG A 151 10.33 -2.85 -7.03
N ASP A 152 9.64 -3.32 -8.07
CA ASP A 152 10.13 -3.20 -9.45
C ASP A 152 10.20 -1.73 -9.90
N ASN A 153 10.90 -1.49 -11.01
CA ASN A 153 11.07 -0.15 -11.58
C ASN A 153 9.75 0.45 -12.10
N THR A 154 8.84 -0.40 -12.55
CA THR A 154 7.52 -0.01 -13.05
C THR A 154 6.45 -0.83 -12.35
N PHE A 155 5.18 -0.42 -12.46
CA PHE A 155 4.08 -1.32 -12.16
C PHE A 155 4.04 -2.51 -13.15
N PRO A 156 3.28 -3.59 -12.87
CA PRO A 156 3.16 -4.73 -13.77
C PRO A 156 2.64 -4.34 -15.17
N VAL A 157 3.44 -4.62 -16.20
CA VAL A 157 3.15 -4.31 -17.62
C VAL A 157 3.27 -5.58 -18.48
N PRO A 158 2.38 -6.57 -18.33
CA PRO A 158 2.52 -7.89 -18.95
C PRO A 158 2.58 -7.87 -20.48
N GLU A 159 1.91 -6.91 -21.15
CA GLU A 159 1.97 -6.75 -22.61
C GLU A 159 3.11 -5.81 -23.10
N GLY A 160 4.00 -5.42 -22.18
CA GLY A 160 5.12 -4.51 -22.44
C GLY A 160 4.74 -3.03 -22.37
N LEU A 161 5.75 -2.19 -22.14
CA LEU A 161 5.58 -0.75 -21.82
C LEU A 161 4.76 0.04 -22.84
N ASN A 162 4.84 -0.31 -24.13
CA ASN A 162 4.08 0.36 -25.22
C ASN A 162 2.56 0.30 -25.03
N GLN A 163 2.04 -0.68 -24.31
CA GLN A 163 0.61 -0.79 -24.04
C GLN A 163 0.16 0.04 -22.85
N TYR A 164 1.08 0.66 -22.10
CA TYR A 164 0.80 1.32 -20.81
C TYR A 164 1.32 2.76 -20.70
N ALA A 165 2.33 3.14 -21.49
CA ALA A 165 2.98 4.44 -21.37
C ALA A 165 3.27 5.11 -22.73
N TRP A 166 3.06 6.42 -22.78
CA TRP A 166 3.46 7.27 -23.90
C TRP A 166 4.86 7.85 -23.68
N TYR A 167 5.84 7.40 -24.44
CA TYR A 167 7.25 7.72 -24.23
C TYR A 167 7.98 8.10 -25.52
N ALA A 168 9.22 8.58 -25.41
CA ALA A 168 10.00 9.02 -26.55
C ALA A 168 10.32 7.88 -27.54
N GLY A 169 10.05 8.13 -28.81
CA GLY A 169 10.38 7.22 -29.90
C GLY A 169 9.25 7.08 -30.89
N SER A 170 9.58 6.73 -32.13
CA SER A 170 8.62 6.57 -33.22
C SER A 170 7.62 5.42 -32.97
N ALA A 171 7.96 4.45 -32.14
CA ALA A 171 7.12 3.30 -31.79
C ALA A 171 6.07 3.59 -30.69
N SER A 172 6.15 4.76 -30.03
CA SER A 172 5.24 5.19 -28.97
C SER A 172 4.72 6.60 -29.27
N ALA A 173 5.14 7.63 -28.53
CA ALA A 173 4.56 8.97 -28.64
C ALA A 173 5.01 9.76 -29.88
N ASN A 174 6.09 9.35 -30.56
CA ASN A 174 6.67 10.04 -31.73
C ASN A 174 6.85 11.55 -31.52
N GLY A 175 7.29 11.94 -30.32
CA GLY A 175 7.52 13.34 -29.94
C GLY A 175 6.25 14.17 -29.78
N LYS A 176 5.08 13.55 -29.60
CA LYS A 176 3.80 14.23 -29.48
C LYS A 176 3.11 13.89 -28.17
N LEU A 177 2.43 14.90 -27.64
CA LEU A 177 1.44 14.73 -26.58
C LEU A 177 0.28 13.87 -27.09
N ASN A 178 -0.29 13.01 -26.25
CA ASN A 178 -1.40 12.13 -26.61
C ASN A 178 -2.65 12.36 -25.74
N LEU A 179 -3.78 11.88 -26.24
CA LEU A 179 -5.05 11.92 -25.51
C LEU A 179 -4.95 11.03 -24.26
N VAL A 180 -5.53 11.50 -23.15
CA VAL A 180 -5.54 10.74 -21.90
C VAL A 180 -6.30 9.42 -22.04
N GLY A 181 -5.88 8.38 -21.31
CA GLY A 181 -6.62 7.15 -21.14
C GLY A 181 -6.70 6.24 -22.36
N ARG A 182 -5.77 6.39 -23.32
CA ARG A 182 -5.74 5.58 -24.56
C ARG A 182 -4.98 4.26 -24.43
N LEU A 183 -4.09 4.17 -23.45
CA LEU A 183 -3.31 2.98 -23.13
C LEU A 183 -3.92 2.26 -21.90
N GLN A 184 -3.45 1.05 -21.62
CA GLN A 184 -3.90 0.24 -20.49
C GLN A 184 -3.60 0.93 -19.15
N PRO A 185 -4.48 0.79 -18.15
CA PRO A 185 -4.23 1.34 -16.83
C PRO A 185 -3.24 0.47 -16.03
N ASN A 186 -2.70 1.05 -14.95
CA ASN A 186 -2.03 0.29 -13.91
C ASN A 186 -3.03 -0.56 -13.09
N PRO A 187 -2.57 -1.40 -12.13
CA PRO A 187 -3.44 -2.28 -11.34
C PRO A 187 -4.56 -1.59 -10.54
N LEU A 188 -4.47 -0.28 -10.30
CA LEU A 188 -5.53 0.50 -9.63
C LEU A 188 -6.52 1.13 -10.62
N GLY A 189 -6.38 0.85 -11.92
CA GLY A 189 -7.24 1.43 -12.95
C GLY A 189 -6.90 2.88 -13.28
N LEU A 190 -5.67 3.33 -12.99
CA LEU A 190 -5.13 4.66 -13.31
C LEU A 190 -4.39 4.62 -14.64
N HIS A 191 -4.67 5.58 -15.51
CA HIS A 191 -3.98 5.68 -16.79
C HIS A 191 -2.91 6.76 -16.75
N ASP A 192 -1.97 6.65 -17.69
CA ASP A 192 -0.94 7.67 -17.94
C ASP A 192 -0.11 7.98 -16.68
N MET A 193 0.09 6.98 -15.80
CA MET A 193 0.95 7.12 -14.62
C MET A 193 2.44 7.17 -14.98
N LEU A 194 2.80 6.70 -16.18
CA LEU A 194 4.14 6.80 -16.74
C LEU A 194 4.04 7.36 -18.16
N GLY A 195 4.84 8.38 -18.46
CA GLY A 195 4.81 9.05 -19.76
C GLY A 195 3.61 9.98 -19.94
N ASN A 196 3.33 10.35 -21.19
CA ASN A 196 2.43 11.44 -21.59
C ASN A 196 2.86 12.78 -21.00
N VAL A 197 2.50 13.14 -19.76
CA VAL A 197 3.03 14.34 -19.10
C VAL A 197 3.71 14.04 -17.77
N ASP A 198 4.70 14.85 -17.45
CA ASP A 198 5.19 15.00 -16.10
C ASP A 198 4.10 15.60 -15.22
N GLU A 199 3.92 15.07 -14.01
CA GLU A 199 2.83 15.50 -13.14
C GLU A 199 3.31 16.27 -11.93
N MET A 200 2.76 17.47 -11.71
CA MET A 200 3.10 18.33 -10.58
C MET A 200 2.62 17.77 -9.23
N MET A 201 3.50 17.76 -8.25
CA MET A 201 3.22 17.35 -6.87
C MET A 201 2.94 18.55 -5.96
N LEU A 202 2.25 18.31 -4.85
CA LEU A 202 1.93 19.32 -3.85
C LEU A 202 3.16 19.81 -3.06
N GLU A 203 4.10 18.91 -2.79
CA GLU A 203 5.22 19.18 -1.88
C GLU A 203 6.49 19.62 -2.62
N PRO A 204 7.35 20.45 -1.99
CA PRO A 204 8.62 20.86 -2.57
C PRO A 204 9.60 19.70 -2.69
N PHE A 205 10.51 19.80 -3.66
CA PHE A 205 11.59 18.84 -3.86
C PHE A 205 12.54 18.82 -2.68
N ARG A 206 12.99 17.61 -2.33
CA ARG A 206 14.06 17.40 -1.35
C ARG A 206 14.94 16.28 -1.86
N LEU A 207 16.26 16.47 -1.75
CA LEU A 207 17.23 15.42 -2.01
C LEU A 207 17.04 14.25 -1.03
N ASN A 208 17.45 13.06 -1.43
CA ASN A 208 17.64 11.94 -0.53
C ASN A 208 18.96 12.07 0.22
N LYS A 209 18.93 11.76 1.52
CA LYS A 209 20.09 11.59 2.38
C LYS A 209 20.00 10.19 3.00
N LEU A 210 20.42 9.20 2.20
CA LEU A 210 20.31 7.77 2.52
C LEU A 210 18.86 7.37 2.82
N ASP A 211 18.55 7.08 4.08
CA ASP A 211 17.28 6.56 4.57
C ASP A 211 16.22 7.64 4.85
N ARG A 212 16.52 8.91 4.58
CA ARG A 212 15.58 10.02 4.80
C ARG A 212 15.70 11.12 3.76
N MET A 213 14.73 12.03 3.75
CA MET A 213 14.82 13.26 2.97
C MET A 213 15.81 14.26 3.61
N HIS A 214 16.55 14.96 2.77
CA HIS A 214 17.44 16.06 3.13
C HIS A 214 16.63 17.24 3.70
N GLY A 215 17.24 18.08 4.54
CA GLY A 215 16.53 19.15 5.25
C GLY A 215 16.15 20.37 4.41
N GLN A 216 16.78 20.55 3.24
CA GLN A 216 16.52 21.67 2.34
C GLN A 216 15.33 21.36 1.43
N TYR A 217 14.40 22.32 1.36
CA TYR A 217 13.28 22.35 0.42
C TYR A 217 13.68 23.17 -0.81
N GLY A 218 13.41 22.62 -1.99
CA GLY A 218 13.74 23.20 -3.29
C GLY A 218 12.52 23.69 -4.06
N GLY A 219 12.57 23.54 -5.38
CA GLY A 219 11.46 23.79 -6.30
C GLY A 219 10.29 22.82 -6.14
N PHE A 220 9.39 22.74 -7.13
CA PHE A 220 8.32 21.74 -7.10
C PHE A 220 8.76 20.44 -7.76
N VAL A 221 8.16 19.34 -7.32
CA VAL A 221 8.44 18.01 -7.88
C VAL A 221 7.53 17.75 -9.06
N VAL A 222 8.08 17.15 -10.11
CA VAL A 222 7.31 16.43 -11.12
C VAL A 222 7.63 14.94 -11.13
N ARG A 223 6.65 14.10 -11.47
CA ARG A 223 6.75 12.63 -11.48
C ARG A 223 6.27 12.01 -12.78
N GLY A 224 6.71 10.78 -13.05
CA GLY A 224 6.13 9.89 -14.07
C GLY A 224 6.81 9.93 -15.44
N GLY A 225 7.55 10.98 -15.76
CA GLY A 225 8.11 11.18 -17.09
C GLY A 225 7.04 11.59 -18.09
N ASN A 226 7.46 12.03 -19.27
CA ASN A 226 6.57 12.59 -20.29
C ASN A 226 6.80 11.92 -21.66
N TYR A 227 6.08 12.37 -22.69
CA TYR A 227 6.18 11.86 -24.07
C TYR A 227 7.57 12.02 -24.73
N LEU A 228 8.50 12.76 -24.11
CA LEU A 228 9.91 12.91 -24.51
C LEU A 228 10.88 12.15 -23.60
N THR A 229 10.41 11.46 -22.57
CA THR A 229 11.25 10.59 -21.72
C THR A 229 11.51 9.25 -22.44
N PRO A 230 12.78 8.78 -22.55
CA PRO A 230 13.09 7.47 -23.12
C PRO A 230 12.50 6.32 -22.31
N ALA A 231 12.11 5.22 -22.98
CA ALA A 231 11.61 4.02 -22.31
C ALA A 231 12.55 3.47 -21.23
N SER A 232 13.87 3.57 -21.46
CA SER A 232 14.90 3.11 -20.51
C SER A 232 14.97 3.94 -19.23
N GLU A 233 14.41 5.14 -19.23
CA GLU A 233 14.38 6.05 -18.08
C GLU A 233 13.03 6.05 -17.37
N LEU A 234 11.96 5.57 -18.00
CA LEU A 234 10.65 5.51 -17.36
C LEU A 234 10.63 4.53 -16.19
N ARG A 235 10.19 5.03 -15.03
CA ARG A 235 10.08 4.28 -13.78
C ARG A 235 9.20 5.04 -12.80
N THR A 236 8.55 4.35 -11.88
CA THR A 236 7.65 4.97 -10.89
C THR A 236 8.39 5.82 -9.85
N SER A 237 9.69 5.61 -9.66
CA SER A 237 10.54 6.47 -8.81
C SER A 237 11.01 7.75 -9.50
N LEU A 238 10.83 7.88 -10.83
CA LEU A 238 11.34 9.01 -11.60
C LEU A 238 10.73 10.29 -11.06
N ARG A 239 11.62 11.18 -10.62
CA ARG A 239 11.25 12.49 -10.09
C ARG A 239 12.26 13.53 -10.52
N GLN A 240 11.77 14.73 -10.79
CA GLN A 240 12.61 15.86 -11.17
C GLN A 240 12.22 17.07 -10.34
N GLU A 241 13.20 17.95 -10.12
CA GLU A 241 13.00 19.26 -9.53
C GLU A 241 12.83 20.30 -10.64
N ASN A 242 11.72 21.02 -10.61
CA ASN A 242 11.51 22.19 -11.46
C ASN A 242 11.43 23.47 -10.63
N ASN A 243 11.98 24.56 -11.18
CA ASN A 243 11.87 25.87 -10.56
C ASN A 243 10.44 26.39 -10.67
N PHE A 244 9.95 27.11 -9.64
CA PHE A 244 8.66 27.81 -9.73
C PHE A 244 8.64 28.93 -10.77
N TYR A 245 9.81 29.47 -11.11
CA TYR A 245 9.97 30.64 -11.99
C TYR A 245 11.02 30.38 -13.06
N GLN A 246 10.83 31.00 -14.22
CA GLN A 246 11.81 31.13 -15.29
C GLN A 246 11.99 32.62 -15.58
N ASP A 247 13.14 33.17 -15.24
CA ASP A 247 13.44 34.61 -15.32
C ASP A 247 12.41 35.47 -14.57
N LYS A 248 11.58 36.23 -15.29
CA LYS A 248 10.60 37.19 -14.73
C LYS A 248 9.16 36.65 -14.73
N GLN A 249 8.97 35.37 -15.04
CA GLN A 249 7.66 34.75 -15.16
C GLN A 249 7.61 33.40 -14.44
N GLU A 250 6.40 32.90 -14.20
CA GLU A 250 6.18 31.56 -13.68
C GLU A 250 6.68 30.51 -14.69
N TYR A 251 7.29 29.43 -14.17
CA TYR A 251 7.77 28.35 -15.01
C TYR A 251 6.58 27.57 -15.58
N THR A 252 6.63 27.34 -16.89
CA THR A 252 5.65 26.50 -17.60
C THR A 252 6.38 25.62 -18.62
N ALA A 253 5.82 24.45 -18.91
CA ALA A 253 6.40 23.54 -19.91
C ALA A 253 5.33 22.77 -20.67
N LYS A 254 5.59 22.47 -21.94
CA LYS A 254 4.69 21.67 -22.81
C LYS A 254 4.61 20.20 -22.43
N THR A 255 5.45 19.75 -21.51
CA THR A 255 5.55 18.39 -21.01
C THR A 255 5.00 18.22 -19.61
N VAL A 256 4.64 19.32 -18.93
CA VAL A 256 4.24 19.29 -17.52
C VAL A 256 2.76 19.61 -17.40
N GLY A 257 2.02 18.68 -16.82
CA GLY A 257 0.62 18.82 -16.42
C GLY A 257 0.42 18.35 -14.99
N PHE A 258 -0.78 17.86 -14.68
CA PHE A 258 -1.10 17.45 -13.32
C PHE A 258 -2.35 16.55 -13.25
N ARG A 259 -2.47 15.82 -12.15
CA ARG A 259 -3.71 15.17 -11.72
C ARG A 259 -4.05 15.59 -10.29
N LEU A 260 -5.28 15.31 -9.87
CA LEU A 260 -5.77 15.67 -8.54
C LEU A 260 -5.96 14.44 -7.65
N VAL A 261 -5.81 14.64 -6.34
CA VAL A 261 -6.35 13.76 -5.31
C VAL A 261 -7.50 14.46 -4.59
N LEU A 262 -8.46 13.68 -4.09
CA LEU A 262 -9.55 14.11 -3.22
C LEU A 262 -9.35 13.45 -1.85
N VAL A 263 -9.23 14.30 -0.83
CA VAL A 263 -8.86 13.93 0.54
C VAL A 263 -9.75 14.65 1.57
N ALA A 264 -9.63 14.30 2.85
CA ALA A 264 -10.26 14.96 3.99
C ALA A 264 -9.23 15.63 4.91
N PRO A 265 -9.63 16.64 5.72
CA PRO A 265 -8.80 17.16 6.81
C PRO A 265 -8.37 16.05 7.79
N SER A 266 -7.24 16.24 8.48
CA SER A 266 -6.76 15.25 9.48
C SER A 266 -7.44 15.38 10.84
N LEU A 267 -7.78 16.60 11.26
CA LEU A 267 -8.42 16.92 12.54
C LEU A 267 -9.89 17.31 12.28
N THR A 268 -10.73 16.31 12.08
CA THR A 268 -12.11 16.47 11.59
C THR A 268 -13.11 16.77 12.72
N SER A 269 -12.98 16.13 13.88
CA SER A 269 -13.89 16.34 15.00
C SER A 269 -13.19 16.31 16.36
N ARG A 270 -13.90 16.69 17.42
CA ARG A 270 -13.40 16.56 18.79
C ARG A 270 -13.09 15.10 19.13
N GLU A 271 -13.96 14.18 18.71
CA GLU A 271 -13.80 12.75 18.91
C GLU A 271 -12.56 12.23 18.17
N ARG A 272 -12.32 12.73 16.94
CA ARG A 272 -11.10 12.43 16.17
C ARG A 272 -9.85 12.88 16.90
N VAL A 273 -9.84 14.12 17.41
CA VAL A 273 -8.69 14.67 18.16
C VAL A 273 -8.43 13.84 19.41
N LEU A 274 -9.46 13.51 20.20
CA LEU A 274 -9.33 12.67 21.39
C LEU A 274 -8.80 11.27 21.06
N ALA A 275 -9.23 10.68 19.94
CA ALA A 275 -8.72 9.40 19.47
C ALA A 275 -7.24 9.50 19.05
N ILE A 276 -6.85 10.53 18.31
CA ILE A 276 -5.46 10.81 17.95
C ILE A 276 -4.58 11.01 19.19
N GLU A 277 -5.06 11.75 20.18
CA GLU A 277 -4.34 11.94 21.45
C GLU A 277 -4.17 10.62 22.22
N LYS A 278 -5.23 9.80 22.25
CA LYS A 278 -5.18 8.47 22.87
C LYS A 278 -4.17 7.57 22.17
N ASP A 279 -4.21 7.52 20.83
CA ASP A 279 -3.28 6.77 20.01
C ASP A 279 -1.85 7.25 20.26
N TRP A 280 -1.62 8.57 20.18
CA TRP A 280 -0.32 9.17 20.42
C TRP A 280 0.22 8.83 21.81
N LYS A 281 -0.62 8.86 22.86
CA LYS A 281 -0.20 8.47 24.23
C LYS A 281 0.17 6.99 24.33
N SER A 282 -0.36 6.13 23.46
CA SER A 282 -0.06 4.69 23.45
C SER A 282 1.20 4.31 22.65
N LEU A 283 1.63 5.16 21.69
CA LEU A 283 2.79 4.89 20.85
C LEU A 283 4.06 4.72 21.69
N GLY A 284 4.82 3.66 21.39
CA GLY A 284 6.08 3.35 22.05
C GLY A 284 5.96 2.87 23.50
N LYS A 285 4.76 2.46 23.95
CA LYS A 285 4.50 1.91 25.29
C LYS A 285 4.27 0.40 25.31
N SER A 286 4.66 -0.31 24.25
CA SER A 286 4.53 -1.77 24.25
C SER A 286 5.48 -2.41 25.25
N LYS A 287 4.93 -3.31 26.06
CA LYS A 287 5.72 -4.07 27.03
C LYS A 287 6.63 -5.06 26.28
N PRO A 288 7.92 -5.17 26.66
CA PRO A 288 8.76 -6.28 26.20
C PRO A 288 8.13 -7.64 26.54
N ALA A 289 8.40 -8.67 25.73
CA ALA A 289 7.91 -10.03 25.97
C ALA A 289 8.39 -10.60 27.33
N GLN A 290 9.56 -10.18 27.79
CA GLN A 290 10.13 -10.54 29.09
C GLN A 290 10.81 -9.31 29.73
N GLY A 291 10.70 -9.18 31.05
CA GLY A 291 11.32 -8.10 31.83
C GLY A 291 10.36 -7.00 32.29
N ALA A 292 10.92 -6.05 33.04
CA ALA A 292 10.23 -4.85 33.48
C ALA A 292 10.01 -3.88 32.31
N ASP A 293 8.99 -3.03 32.42
CA ASP A 293 8.66 -2.03 31.41
C ASP A 293 9.58 -0.82 31.58
N PRO A 294 10.58 -0.60 30.68
CA PRO A 294 11.55 0.48 30.84
C PRO A 294 10.90 1.86 30.77
N MET A 295 9.77 1.97 30.05
CA MET A 295 9.00 3.22 29.97
C MET A 295 8.35 3.53 31.31
N LYS A 296 7.74 2.52 31.97
CA LYS A 296 7.14 2.69 33.29
C LYS A 296 8.18 3.04 34.36
N GLU A 297 9.37 2.43 34.30
CA GLU A 297 10.48 2.78 35.20
C GLU A 297 10.94 4.22 34.98
N LEU A 298 11.09 4.64 33.72
CA LEU A 298 11.48 6.02 33.38
C LEU A 298 10.43 7.04 33.83
N GLU A 299 9.14 6.76 33.65
CA GLU A 299 8.04 7.60 34.15
C GLU A 299 8.08 7.73 35.69
N ALA A 300 8.37 6.64 36.41
CA ALA A 300 8.51 6.66 37.86
C ALA A 300 9.72 7.50 38.32
N VAL A 301 10.87 7.39 37.63
CA VAL A 301 12.06 8.21 37.91
C VAL A 301 11.76 9.69 37.66
N GLN A 302 11.12 10.03 36.55
CA GLN A 302 10.78 11.42 36.22
C GLN A 302 9.86 12.08 37.25
N ALA A 303 8.92 11.33 37.83
CA ALA A 303 7.97 11.86 38.82
C ALA A 303 8.66 12.41 40.08
N GLY A 304 9.83 11.87 40.44
CA GLY A 304 10.63 12.31 41.59
C GLY A 304 11.64 13.42 41.31
N VAL A 305 11.80 13.86 40.05
CA VAL A 305 12.85 14.81 39.66
C VAL A 305 12.33 16.25 39.71
N THR A 306 12.96 17.06 40.57
CA THR A 306 12.71 18.50 40.70
C THR A 306 13.63 19.36 39.83
N ASP A 307 14.82 18.86 39.51
CA ASP A 307 15.78 19.56 38.64
C ASP A 307 15.26 19.66 37.19
N LEU A 308 15.07 20.88 36.71
CA LEU A 308 14.48 21.17 35.39
C LEU A 308 15.37 20.69 34.23
N ALA A 309 16.69 20.76 34.36
CA ALA A 309 17.61 20.34 33.32
C ALA A 309 17.64 18.81 33.20
N LEU A 310 17.64 18.10 34.33
CA LEU A 310 17.53 16.65 34.39
C LEU A 310 16.15 16.18 33.87
N LYS A 311 15.06 16.86 34.26
CA LYS A 311 13.72 16.57 33.74
C LYS A 311 13.67 16.68 32.22
N LYS A 312 14.25 17.73 31.64
CA LYS A 312 14.34 17.89 30.17
C LYS A 312 15.16 16.79 29.50
N LYS A 313 16.27 16.35 30.11
CA LYS A 313 17.07 15.22 29.61
C LYS A 313 16.28 13.90 29.65
N LEU A 314 15.58 13.62 30.74
CA LEU A 314 14.76 12.41 30.88
C LEU A 314 13.56 12.41 29.91
N GLN A 315 12.93 13.55 29.67
CA GLN A 315 11.88 13.69 28.65
C GLN A 315 12.41 13.43 27.24
N LYS A 316 13.63 13.89 26.93
CA LYS A 316 14.28 13.58 25.66
C LYS A 316 14.54 12.09 25.51
N LEU A 317 15.08 11.45 26.56
CA LEU A 317 15.32 10.01 26.60
C LEU A 317 14.02 9.22 26.44
N GLU A 318 12.94 9.66 27.08
CA GLU A 318 11.61 9.06 26.94
C GLU A 318 11.13 9.13 25.49
N ALA A 319 11.25 10.29 24.84
CA ALA A 319 10.86 10.44 23.44
C ALA A 319 11.69 9.53 22.51
N GLU A 320 13.01 9.44 22.73
CA GLU A 320 13.91 8.55 21.98
C GLU A 320 13.55 7.06 22.20
N LEU A 321 13.28 6.65 23.44
CA LEU A 321 12.88 5.29 23.78
C LEU A 321 11.52 4.90 23.18
N ARG A 322 10.55 5.83 23.21
CA ARG A 322 9.23 5.63 22.60
C ARG A 322 9.35 5.46 21.08
N ALA A 323 10.15 6.29 20.40
CA ALA A 323 10.38 6.19 18.96
C ALA A 323 11.06 4.87 18.56
N ASN A 324 12.06 4.42 19.32
CA ASN A 324 12.71 3.13 19.10
C ASN A 324 11.75 1.96 19.34
N THR A 325 10.96 2.02 20.41
CA THR A 325 9.93 1.01 20.72
C THR A 325 8.88 0.93 19.62
N GLN A 326 8.40 2.08 19.13
CA GLN A 326 7.46 2.13 18.01
C GLN A 326 8.05 1.48 16.75
N THR A 327 9.29 1.81 16.40
CA THR A 327 9.96 1.23 15.20
C THR A 327 10.06 -0.29 15.30
N ARG A 328 10.39 -0.81 16.49
CA ARG A 328 10.41 -2.26 16.76
C ARG A 328 9.03 -2.87 16.61
N ASP A 329 7.99 -2.23 17.14
CA ASP A 329 6.62 -2.75 17.07
C ASP A 329 6.12 -2.81 15.62
N GLU A 330 6.47 -1.82 14.79
CA GLU A 330 6.14 -1.83 13.36
C GLU A 330 6.87 -2.96 12.59
N GLN A 331 8.14 -3.23 12.92
CA GLN A 331 8.89 -4.37 12.38
C GLN A 331 8.25 -5.70 12.81
N MET A 332 7.88 -5.82 14.08
CA MET A 332 7.19 -6.99 14.62
C MET A 332 5.85 -7.22 13.91
N ASN A 333 5.04 -6.17 13.74
CA ASN A 333 3.75 -6.26 13.05
C ASN A 333 3.92 -6.72 11.59
N ARG A 334 4.96 -6.26 10.89
CA ARG A 334 5.29 -6.77 9.54
C ARG A 334 5.65 -8.25 9.55
N ALA A 335 6.43 -8.71 10.52
CA ALA A 335 6.80 -10.12 10.66
C ALA A 335 5.57 -11.00 10.93
N ILE A 336 4.68 -10.57 11.84
CA ILE A 336 3.40 -11.22 12.12
C ILE A 336 2.59 -11.37 10.83
N ARG A 337 2.44 -10.31 10.03
CA ARG A 337 1.69 -10.38 8.76
C ARG A 337 2.33 -11.34 7.75
N SER A 338 3.66 -11.43 7.71
CA SER A 338 4.35 -12.42 6.87
C SER A 338 4.07 -13.84 7.33
N ASN A 339 4.12 -14.12 8.63
CA ASN A 339 3.82 -15.45 9.18
C ASN A 339 2.36 -15.84 8.96
N LEU A 340 1.41 -14.93 9.15
CA LEU A 340 -0.01 -15.16 8.87
C LEU A 340 -0.25 -15.54 7.40
N ARG A 341 0.42 -14.85 6.46
CA ARG A 341 0.33 -15.17 5.03
C ARG A 341 0.98 -16.52 4.70
N LEU A 342 2.13 -16.83 5.32
CA LEU A 342 2.80 -18.12 5.16
C LEU A 342 1.92 -19.26 5.68
N GLY A 343 1.35 -19.13 6.87
CA GLY A 343 0.45 -20.12 7.44
C GLY A 343 -0.81 -20.33 6.62
N ALA A 344 -1.41 -19.25 6.09
CA ALA A 344 -2.53 -19.35 5.15
C ALA A 344 -2.15 -20.15 3.89
N PHE A 345 -0.99 -19.88 3.30
CA PHE A 345 -0.48 -20.61 2.13
C PHE A 345 -0.18 -22.08 2.44
N LEU A 346 0.50 -22.36 3.55
CA LEU A 346 0.78 -23.73 3.97
C LEU A 346 -0.52 -24.52 4.22
N CYS A 347 -1.56 -23.86 4.74
CA CYS A 347 -2.87 -24.48 4.91
C CYS A 347 -3.53 -24.86 3.57
N THR A 348 -3.30 -24.11 2.47
CA THR A 348 -3.72 -24.58 1.13
C THR A 348 -2.97 -25.82 0.73
N LYS A 349 -1.66 -25.87 0.99
CA LYS A 349 -0.84 -27.02 0.64
C LYS A 349 -1.24 -28.28 1.42
N LEU A 350 -1.59 -28.12 2.71
CA LEU A 350 -2.16 -29.19 3.53
C LEU A 350 -3.50 -29.69 2.98
N GLN A 351 -4.35 -28.79 2.50
CA GLN A 351 -5.60 -29.17 1.87
C GLN A 351 -5.35 -30.00 0.61
N ASP A 352 -4.48 -29.54 -0.28
CA ASP A 352 -4.16 -30.22 -1.54
C ASP A 352 -3.52 -31.59 -1.30
N ASP A 353 -2.46 -31.64 -0.50
CA ASP A 353 -1.72 -32.88 -0.22
C ASP A 353 -2.55 -33.86 0.61
N GLY A 354 -3.32 -33.35 1.58
CA GLY A 354 -4.23 -34.16 2.40
C GLY A 354 -5.32 -34.82 1.57
N LYS A 355 -6.00 -34.07 0.70
CA LYS A 355 -7.02 -34.61 -0.21
C LYS A 355 -6.42 -35.61 -1.21
N TYR A 356 -5.20 -35.37 -1.68
CA TYR A 356 -4.50 -36.29 -2.57
C TYR A 356 -4.13 -37.61 -1.89
N VAL A 357 -3.60 -37.55 -0.66
CA VAL A 357 -3.31 -38.75 0.15
C VAL A 357 -4.58 -39.54 0.44
N ASP A 358 -5.67 -38.89 0.85
CA ASP A 358 -6.96 -39.56 1.08
C ASP A 358 -7.45 -40.31 -0.16
N LEU A 359 -7.35 -39.68 -1.34
CA LEU A 359 -7.72 -40.28 -2.62
C LEU A 359 -6.84 -41.50 -2.94
N MET A 360 -5.51 -41.36 -2.79
CA MET A 360 -4.55 -42.41 -3.09
C MET A 360 -4.70 -43.61 -2.14
N SER A 361 -4.92 -43.34 -0.85
CA SER A 361 -5.20 -44.34 0.16
C SER A 361 -6.49 -45.11 -0.17
N GLY A 362 -7.59 -44.40 -0.45
CA GLY A 362 -8.85 -45.04 -0.82
C GLY A 362 -8.81 -45.81 -2.16
N LEU A 363 -7.94 -45.44 -3.10
CA LEU A 363 -7.68 -46.21 -4.32
C LEU A 363 -6.82 -47.45 -4.04
N TYR A 364 -5.81 -47.32 -3.20
CA TYR A 364 -4.98 -48.43 -2.76
C TYR A 364 -5.83 -49.49 -2.07
N ASP A 365 -6.66 -49.11 -1.09
CA ASP A 365 -7.53 -50.03 -0.36
C ASP A 365 -8.50 -50.77 -1.29
N ARG A 366 -9.10 -50.07 -2.25
CA ARG A 366 -10.04 -50.66 -3.22
C ARG A 366 -9.38 -51.64 -4.20
N HIS A 367 -8.18 -51.34 -4.68
CA HIS A 367 -7.53 -52.12 -5.73
C HIS A 367 -6.52 -53.15 -5.22
N CYS A 368 -6.01 -52.97 -4.00
CA CYS A 368 -4.95 -53.77 -3.41
C CYS A 368 -5.33 -54.41 -2.07
N GLY A 369 -6.48 -54.07 -1.47
CA GLY A 369 -6.92 -54.66 -0.20
C GLY A 369 -7.14 -56.18 -0.22
N SER A 370 -7.36 -56.76 -1.40
CA SER A 370 -7.50 -58.21 -1.62
C SER A 370 -6.46 -58.80 -2.58
N ALA A 371 -5.43 -58.03 -2.94
CA ALA A 371 -4.41 -58.49 -3.89
C ALA A 371 -3.47 -59.53 -3.25
N PRO A 372 -2.94 -60.50 -4.03
CA PRO A 372 -1.95 -61.45 -3.55
C PRO A 372 -0.69 -60.73 -3.02
N ALA A 373 -0.08 -61.30 -1.98
CA ALA A 373 1.20 -60.82 -1.46
C ALA A 373 2.26 -60.82 -2.57
N GLY A 374 2.90 -59.67 -2.80
CA GLY A 374 3.93 -59.50 -3.83
C GLY A 374 3.43 -59.04 -5.21
N ASP A 375 2.15 -58.65 -5.36
CA ASP A 375 1.68 -58.02 -6.61
C ASP A 375 2.47 -56.72 -6.90
N GLU A 376 3.21 -56.71 -8.02
CA GLU A 376 4.12 -55.63 -8.39
C GLU A 376 3.40 -54.28 -8.58
N ARG A 377 2.14 -54.28 -9.04
CA ARG A 377 1.35 -53.05 -9.20
C ARG A 377 0.94 -52.49 -7.85
N CYS A 378 0.59 -53.35 -6.91
CA CYS A 378 0.28 -52.93 -5.55
C CYS A 378 1.51 -52.46 -4.78
N LEU A 379 2.68 -53.08 -4.97
CA LEU A 379 3.94 -52.58 -4.41
C LEU A 379 4.26 -51.16 -4.91
N LYS A 380 4.18 -50.90 -6.22
CA LYS A 380 4.39 -49.56 -6.80
C LYS A 380 3.37 -48.53 -6.30
N ARG A 381 2.09 -48.92 -6.17
CA ARG A 381 1.05 -48.04 -5.61
C ARG A 381 1.31 -47.72 -4.14
N ARG A 382 1.75 -48.69 -3.33
CA ARG A 382 2.12 -48.45 -1.93
C ARG A 382 3.30 -47.51 -1.82
N GLU A 383 4.34 -47.70 -2.63
CA GLU A 383 5.49 -46.79 -2.68
C GLU A 383 5.07 -45.36 -3.02
N SER A 384 4.25 -45.17 -4.06
CA SER A 384 3.72 -43.84 -4.43
C SER A 384 2.86 -43.21 -3.33
N LEU A 385 2.02 -44.01 -2.65
CA LEU A 385 1.23 -43.55 -1.50
C LEU A 385 2.15 -43.10 -0.38
N THR A 386 3.13 -43.91 0.00
CA THR A 386 4.10 -43.57 1.05
C THR A 386 4.93 -42.32 0.73
N ASN A 387 5.31 -42.10 -0.53
CA ASN A 387 5.96 -40.85 -0.93
C ASN A 387 5.05 -39.64 -0.73
N SER A 388 3.75 -39.79 -0.98
CA SER A 388 2.75 -38.73 -0.80
C SER A 388 2.46 -38.48 0.68
N GLU A 389 2.36 -39.55 1.49
CA GLU A 389 2.24 -39.49 2.96
C GLU A 389 3.43 -38.74 3.56
N ASN A 390 4.66 -39.02 3.11
CA ASN A 390 5.87 -38.34 3.57
C ASN A 390 5.89 -36.84 3.22
N LEU A 391 5.42 -36.47 2.02
CA LEU A 391 5.32 -35.06 1.61
C LEU A 391 4.27 -34.30 2.45
N LEU A 392 3.13 -34.94 2.71
CA LEU A 392 2.09 -34.40 3.57
C LEU A 392 2.62 -34.20 4.99
N GLU A 393 3.32 -35.19 5.57
CA GLU A 393 3.89 -35.10 6.91
C GLU A 393 4.93 -33.97 7.00
N PHE A 394 5.79 -33.81 5.99
CA PHE A 394 6.73 -32.68 5.91
C PHE A 394 6.00 -31.33 5.94
N THR A 395 4.97 -31.17 5.11
CA THR A 395 4.17 -29.93 5.06
C THR A 395 3.45 -29.70 6.38
N LEU A 396 2.92 -30.75 7.00
CA LEU A 396 2.21 -30.69 8.28
C LEU A 396 3.13 -30.29 9.41
N GLN A 397 4.35 -30.82 9.43
CA GLN A 397 5.38 -30.42 10.38
C GLN A 397 5.73 -28.94 10.20
N TYR A 398 6.00 -28.50 8.97
CA TYR A 398 6.36 -27.10 8.71
C TYR A 398 5.23 -26.11 9.02
N TYR A 399 3.97 -26.49 8.75
CA TYR A 399 2.80 -25.72 9.17
C TYR A 399 2.67 -25.67 10.71
N ALA A 400 2.86 -26.80 11.39
CA ALA A 400 2.80 -26.87 12.84
C ALA A 400 3.88 -26.00 13.49
N ASP A 401 5.11 -26.04 12.97
CA ASP A 401 6.22 -25.19 13.42
C ASP A 401 5.88 -23.71 13.20
N THR A 402 5.29 -23.35 12.06
CA THR A 402 4.82 -21.98 11.79
C THR A 402 3.77 -21.52 12.82
N VAL A 403 2.81 -22.37 13.18
CA VAL A 403 1.80 -22.08 14.22
C VAL A 403 2.46 -21.88 15.58
N VAL A 404 3.31 -22.83 15.98
CA VAL A 404 4.00 -22.81 17.28
C VAL A 404 4.92 -21.61 17.39
N ASP A 405 5.80 -21.38 16.42
CA ASP A 405 6.74 -20.26 16.41
C ASP A 405 6.02 -18.93 16.44
N THR A 406 4.92 -18.78 15.71
CA THR A 406 4.13 -17.55 15.74
C THR A 406 3.49 -17.32 17.11
N GLY A 407 2.93 -18.37 17.72
CA GLY A 407 2.31 -18.30 19.05
C GLY A 407 3.31 -18.09 20.20
N LEU A 408 4.55 -18.58 20.06
CA LEU A 408 5.61 -18.39 21.04
C LEU A 408 6.28 -17.02 20.93
N ASN A 409 6.46 -16.50 19.71
CA ASN A 409 7.20 -15.26 19.46
C ASN A 409 6.34 -14.00 19.60
N TYR A 410 5.01 -14.11 19.46
CA TYR A 410 4.12 -12.95 19.45
C TYR A 410 2.91 -13.14 20.37
N GLY A 411 2.49 -12.06 21.04
CA GLY A 411 1.31 -12.10 21.92
C GLY A 411 -0.01 -12.14 21.13
N LYS A 412 -1.04 -12.80 21.70
CA LYS A 412 -2.35 -13.03 21.04
C LYS A 412 -2.96 -11.74 20.51
N GLY A 413 -3.01 -10.69 21.34
CA GLY A 413 -3.56 -9.39 20.94
C GLY A 413 -2.73 -8.63 19.89
N ALA A 414 -1.44 -8.93 19.74
CA ALA A 414 -0.63 -8.37 18.65
C ALA A 414 -0.98 -9.06 17.32
N ILE A 415 -1.11 -10.39 17.34
CA ILE A 415 -1.48 -11.17 16.15
C ILE A 415 -2.90 -10.83 15.70
N GLU A 416 -3.86 -10.81 16.62
CA GLU A 416 -5.27 -10.54 16.35
C GLU A 416 -5.48 -9.22 15.60
N LYS A 417 -4.76 -8.17 15.99
CA LYS A 417 -4.80 -6.86 15.30
C LYS A 417 -4.31 -6.94 13.85
N GLN A 418 -3.35 -7.82 13.57
CA GLN A 418 -2.76 -7.96 12.23
C GLN A 418 -3.56 -8.88 11.30
N VAL A 419 -4.49 -9.69 11.81
CA VAL A 419 -5.34 -10.57 10.98
C VAL A 419 -6.19 -9.76 9.98
N PRO A 420 -6.95 -8.71 10.37
CA PRO A 420 -7.69 -7.88 9.41
C PRO A 420 -6.79 -7.18 8.38
N VAL A 421 -5.59 -6.77 8.77
CA VAL A 421 -4.64 -6.12 7.85
C VAL A 421 -4.14 -7.13 6.80
N ALA A 422 -3.77 -8.35 7.24
CA ALA A 422 -3.37 -9.42 6.34
C ALA A 422 -4.52 -9.83 5.40
N ASP A 423 -5.75 -9.92 5.90
CA ASP A 423 -6.95 -10.21 5.12
C ASP A 423 -7.17 -9.19 3.98
N LYS A 424 -6.97 -7.90 4.29
CA LYS A 424 -7.05 -6.82 3.29
C LYS A 424 -5.93 -6.87 2.27
N GLU A 425 -4.70 -7.11 2.69
CA GLU A 425 -3.58 -7.29 1.75
C GLU A 425 -3.84 -8.45 0.79
N LEU A 426 -4.37 -9.58 1.26
CA LEU A 426 -4.72 -10.73 0.42
C LEU A 426 -5.86 -10.41 -0.55
N GLY A 427 -6.91 -9.74 -0.06
CA GLY A 427 -8.05 -9.35 -0.88
C GLY A 427 -7.67 -8.38 -2.00
N ALA A 428 -6.85 -7.37 -1.69
CA ALA A 428 -6.42 -6.37 -2.65
C ALA A 428 -5.53 -6.94 -3.76
N ARG A 429 -4.70 -7.96 -3.46
CA ARG A 429 -3.82 -8.63 -4.43
C ARG A 429 -4.52 -9.65 -5.32
N GLY A 430 -5.84 -9.81 -5.21
CA GLY A 430 -6.59 -10.77 -6.01
C GLY A 430 -6.38 -12.24 -5.62
N VAL A 431 -5.74 -12.52 -4.47
CA VAL A 431 -5.57 -13.88 -3.91
C VAL A 431 -6.68 -14.16 -2.88
N SER A 432 -7.92 -13.94 -3.28
CA SER A 432 -9.11 -14.05 -2.41
C SER A 432 -9.32 -15.46 -1.86
N ASN A 433 -8.84 -16.48 -2.57
CA ASN A 433 -8.84 -17.88 -2.11
C ASN A 433 -8.11 -18.03 -0.78
N LEU A 434 -7.01 -17.29 -0.54
CA LEU A 434 -6.23 -17.37 0.70
C LEU A 434 -6.94 -16.80 1.93
N LYS A 435 -8.01 -16.01 1.76
CA LYS A 435 -8.73 -15.40 2.88
C LYS A 435 -9.38 -16.45 3.79
N SER A 436 -9.99 -17.49 3.19
CA SER A 436 -10.58 -18.61 3.94
C SER A 436 -9.52 -19.38 4.73
N PHE A 437 -8.33 -19.59 4.13
CA PHE A 437 -7.21 -20.26 4.79
C PHE A 437 -6.58 -19.40 5.88
N LEU A 438 -6.51 -18.08 5.71
CA LEU A 438 -6.07 -17.16 6.77
C LEU A 438 -6.99 -17.27 7.99
N LYS A 439 -8.32 -17.35 7.78
CA LYS A 439 -9.28 -17.53 8.88
C LYS A 439 -9.05 -18.84 9.63
N VAL A 440 -8.88 -19.96 8.91
CA VAL A 440 -8.61 -21.26 9.55
C VAL A 440 -7.24 -21.30 10.22
N HIS A 441 -6.22 -20.70 9.60
CA HIS A 441 -4.91 -20.57 10.21
C HIS A 441 -4.96 -19.77 11.51
N TRP A 442 -5.69 -18.65 11.54
CA TRP A 442 -5.94 -17.89 12.76
C TRP A 442 -6.65 -18.71 13.84
N GLN A 443 -7.66 -19.51 13.49
CA GLN A 443 -8.34 -20.40 14.45
C GLN A 443 -7.39 -21.44 15.04
N ASN A 444 -6.55 -22.05 14.21
CA ASN A 444 -5.55 -23.03 14.65
C ASN A 444 -4.51 -22.38 15.59
N LEU A 445 -4.08 -21.15 15.27
CA LEU A 445 -3.15 -20.36 16.07
C LEU A 445 -3.77 -19.94 17.41
N GLU A 446 -5.00 -19.42 17.39
CA GLU A 446 -5.75 -19.07 18.59
C GLU A 446 -5.91 -20.27 19.52
N GLN A 447 -6.30 -21.42 18.98
CA GLN A 447 -6.42 -22.66 19.75
C GLN A 447 -5.10 -23.04 20.41
N TYR A 448 -3.98 -22.99 19.69
CA TYR A 448 -2.65 -23.26 20.24
C TYR A 448 -2.29 -22.29 21.36
N MET A 449 -2.55 -20.99 21.19
CA MET A 449 -2.24 -19.98 22.19
C MET A 449 -3.10 -20.12 23.45
N ASP A 450 -4.34 -20.60 23.32
CA ASP A 450 -5.26 -20.76 24.44
C ASP A 450 -4.95 -22.01 25.29
N ASN A 451 -4.46 -23.10 24.69
CA ASN A 451 -4.27 -24.38 25.40
C ASN A 451 -2.85 -24.96 25.37
N GLY A 452 -1.94 -24.39 24.58
CA GLY A 452 -0.54 -24.81 24.43
C GLY A 452 -0.32 -26.15 23.72
N ARG A 453 -1.37 -26.77 23.16
CA ARG A 453 -1.31 -28.13 22.59
C ARG A 453 -1.05 -28.10 21.10
N VAL A 454 -0.09 -28.92 20.67
CA VAL A 454 0.20 -29.15 19.26
C VAL A 454 -0.74 -30.22 18.71
N SER A 455 -1.74 -29.79 17.92
CA SER A 455 -2.83 -30.63 17.41
C SER A 455 -2.74 -30.87 15.91
N ARG A 456 -1.62 -31.43 15.43
CA ARG A 456 -1.30 -31.57 13.98
C ARG A 456 -2.45 -32.16 13.15
N GLN A 457 -2.98 -33.31 13.55
CA GLN A 457 -4.08 -33.95 12.80
C GLN A 457 -5.33 -33.07 12.74
N GLN A 458 -5.68 -32.41 13.85
CA GLN A 458 -6.82 -31.50 13.88
C GLN A 458 -6.59 -30.32 12.91
N TRP A 459 -5.39 -29.76 12.89
CA TRP A 459 -5.06 -28.64 11.99
C TRP A 459 -5.08 -29.04 10.51
N LEU A 460 -4.60 -30.25 10.18
CA LEU A 460 -4.73 -30.82 8.85
C LEU A 460 -6.21 -30.91 8.43
N GLU A 461 -7.06 -31.50 9.28
CA GLU A 461 -8.49 -31.62 8.97
C GLU A 461 -9.17 -30.24 8.85
N SER A 462 -8.86 -29.28 9.72
CA SER A 462 -9.37 -27.91 9.60
C SER A 462 -9.02 -27.28 8.25
N CYS A 463 -7.79 -27.46 7.76
CA CYS A 463 -7.36 -26.96 6.45
C CYS A 463 -8.05 -27.68 5.28
N LYS A 464 -8.33 -28.99 5.41
CA LYS A 464 -8.99 -29.79 4.36
C LYS A 464 -10.45 -29.42 4.11
N VAL A 465 -11.14 -28.89 5.12
CA VAL A 465 -12.60 -28.61 5.11
C VAL A 465 -12.98 -27.33 4.37
N ILE A 466 -12.02 -26.44 4.11
CA ILE A 466 -12.20 -25.28 3.22
C ILE A 466 -12.49 -25.79 1.80
#